data_AF-A0A176RSB7-F1
#
_entry.id   AF-A0A176RSB7-F1
#
_cell.length_a   1.000
_cell.length_b   1.000
_cell.length_c   1.000
_cell.angle_alpha   90.00
_cell.angle_beta   90.00
_cell.angle_gamma   90.00
#
_symmetry.space_group_name_H-M   'P 1'
#
loop_
_entity.id
_entity.type
_entity.pdbx_description
1 polymer ?
#
loop_
_entity_poly.entity_id
_entity_poly.type
_entity_poly.pdbx_seq_one_letter_code
_entity_poly.pdbx_strand_id
1 'polypeptide(L)'
;MVETASGQETYNYRVVRQFAIMTIVWGVVGMAVGVYIAAQLAWPWLNNIIDVPYFTFGRLRPLHTNAVIFAFGGSALFATSYYVVQRTCHVRLFSDKLAGFTFWGWQTVIVLAA
;
A
#
# COMPACT_ATOMS: atom_id res chain seq x y z
N MET A 1 17.32 -37.28 22.21
CA MET A 1 16.20 -36.34 22.47
C MET A 1 16.61 -34.99 21.89
N VAL A 2 16.44 -34.80 20.58
CA VAL A 2 16.77 -33.52 19.93
C VAL A 2 15.67 -32.54 20.30
N GLU A 3 15.98 -31.64 21.22
CA GLU A 3 15.12 -30.54 21.61
C GLU A 3 15.03 -29.57 20.42
N THR A 4 13.93 -29.64 19.68
CA THR A 4 13.59 -28.62 18.69
C THR A 4 13.21 -27.35 19.44
N ALA A 5 14.21 -26.52 19.76
CA ALA A 5 13.98 -25.15 20.18
C ALA A 5 13.11 -24.48 19.10
N SER A 6 11.85 -24.22 19.42
CA SER A 6 10.96 -23.45 18.56
C SER A 6 11.53 -22.04 18.48
N GLY A 7 12.33 -21.77 17.44
CA GLY A 7 13.01 -20.50 17.26
C GLY A 7 12.00 -19.37 17.33
N GLN A 8 12.05 -18.59 18.40
CA GLN A 8 11.33 -17.32 18.42
C GLN A 8 11.95 -16.46 17.32
N GLU A 9 11.21 -16.26 16.23
CA GLU A 9 11.56 -15.29 15.19
C GLU A 9 11.98 -13.98 15.87
N THR A 10 13.26 -13.61 15.76
CA THR A 10 13.83 -12.45 16.47
C THR A 10 13.09 -11.16 16.12
N TYR A 11 12.49 -11.08 14.92
CA TYR A 11 11.70 -9.96 14.44
C TYR A 11 10.43 -10.44 13.74
N ASN A 12 9.35 -9.64 13.77
CA ASN A 12 8.15 -9.91 13.02
C ASN A 12 8.30 -9.40 11.58
N TYR A 13 8.66 -10.30 10.66
CA TYR A 13 8.76 -9.99 9.22
C TYR A 13 7.47 -10.21 8.43
N ARG A 14 6.45 -10.83 9.04
CA ARG A 14 5.20 -11.13 8.35
C ARG A 14 4.51 -9.84 7.89
N VAL A 15 4.32 -8.89 8.80
CA VAL A 15 3.63 -7.63 8.50
C VAL A 15 4.48 -6.74 7.57
N VAL A 16 5.80 -6.73 7.77
CA VAL A 16 6.74 -6.02 6.87
C VAL A 16 6.62 -6.54 5.44
N ARG A 17 6.60 -7.87 5.24
CA ARG A 17 6.46 -8.49 3.93
C ARG A 17 5.12 -8.15 3.29
N GLN A 18 4.03 -8.18 4.07
CA GLN A 18 2.70 -7.83 3.58
C GLN A 18 2.64 -6.38 3.08
N PHE A 19 3.14 -5.42 3.87
CA PHE A 19 3.20 -4.02 3.44
C PHE A 19 4.16 -3.80 2.27
N ALA A 20 5.30 -4.49 2.21
CA ALA A 20 6.24 -4.36 1.09
C ALA A 20 5.61 -4.83 -0.24
N ILE A 21 4.90 -5.96 -0.23
CA ILE A 21 4.17 -6.45 -1.40
C ILE A 21 3.06 -5.46 -1.79
N MET A 22 2.28 -4.99 -0.82
CA MET A 22 1.19 -4.04 -1.10
C MET A 22 1.69 -2.68 -1.58
N THR A 23 2.88 -2.26 -1.15
CA THR A 23 3.56 -1.07 -1.68
C THR A 23 3.76 -1.22 -3.18
N ILE A 24 4.28 -2.36 -3.65
CA ILE A 24 4.51 -2.59 -5.07
C ILE A 24 3.18 -2.62 -5.84
N VAL A 25 2.18 -3.34 -5.32
CA VAL A 25 0.85 -3.44 -5.95
C VAL A 25 0.22 -2.06 -6.11
N TRP A 26 0.14 -1.29 -5.03
CA TRP A 26 -0.43 0.05 -5.06
C TRP A 26 0.41 1.05 -5.85
N GLY A 27 1.74 0.86 -5.89
CA GLY A 27 2.63 1.64 -6.74
C GLY A 27 2.30 1.46 -8.22
N VAL A 28 2.11 0.21 -8.67
CA VAL A 28 1.72 -0.10 -10.05
C VAL A 28 0.33 0.48 -10.35
N VAL A 29 -0.66 0.26 -9.47
CA VAL A 29 -2.03 0.78 -9.65
C VAL A 29 -2.04 2.31 -9.70
N GLY A 30 -1.42 2.98 -8.73
CA GLY A 30 -1.39 4.44 -8.66
C GLY A 30 -0.69 5.06 -9.86
N MET A 31 0.46 4.53 -10.28
CA MET A 31 1.19 5.03 -11.45
C MET A 31 0.44 4.76 -12.76
N ALA A 32 -0.22 3.61 -12.91
CA ALA A 32 -1.04 3.30 -14.09
C ALA A 32 -2.23 4.26 -14.24
N VAL A 33 -2.94 4.56 -13.15
CA VAL A 33 -4.00 5.59 -13.17
C VAL A 33 -3.41 6.97 -13.51
N GLY A 34 -2.19 7.26 -13.03
CA GLY A 34 -1.45 8.48 -13.37
C GLY A 34 -1.18 8.64 -14.86
N VAL A 35 -0.70 7.57 -15.51
CA VAL A 35 -0.49 7.53 -16.96
C VAL A 35 -1.81 7.69 -17.71
N TYR A 36 -2.89 7.06 -17.23
CA TYR A 36 -4.22 7.18 -17.84
C TYR A 36 -4.76 8.61 -17.78
N ILE A 37 -4.71 9.28 -16.62
CA ILE A 37 -5.15 10.68 -16.50
C ILE A 37 -4.24 11.65 -17.28
N ALA A 38 -2.96 11.33 -17.43
CA ALA A 38 -2.07 12.10 -18.31
C ALA A 38 -2.48 11.95 -19.79
N ALA A 39 -2.87 10.74 -20.22
CA ALA A 39 -3.41 10.51 -21.56
C ALA A 39 -4.74 11.24 -21.80
N GLN A 40 -5.58 11.39 -20.77
CA GLN A 40 -6.81 12.21 -20.86
C GLN A 40 -6.53 13.70 -21.11
N LEU A 41 -5.40 14.22 -20.62
CA LEU A 41 -4.98 15.59 -20.91
C LEU A 41 -4.41 15.73 -22.33
N ALA A 42 -3.70 14.71 -22.84
CA ALA A 42 -3.17 14.70 -24.19
C ALA A 42 -4.25 14.52 -25.26
N TRP A 43 -5.24 13.65 -24.98
CA TRP A 43 -6.33 13.33 -25.89
C TRP A 43 -7.69 13.43 -25.17
N PRO A 44 -8.34 14.60 -25.20
CA PRO A 44 -9.58 14.86 -24.46
C PRO A 44 -10.74 13.92 -24.80
N TRP A 45 -10.72 13.29 -25.98
CA TRP A 45 -11.72 12.30 -26.39
C TRP A 45 -11.76 11.06 -25.47
N LEU A 46 -10.65 10.74 -24.76
CA LEU A 46 -10.60 9.63 -23.82
C LEU A 46 -11.53 9.81 -22.62
N ASN A 47 -11.92 11.05 -22.29
CA ASN A 47 -12.93 11.31 -21.27
C ASN A 47 -14.34 10.89 -21.69
N ASN A 48 -14.60 10.79 -23.00
CA ASN A 48 -15.92 10.58 -23.59
C ASN A 48 -16.04 9.25 -24.36
N ILE A 49 -14.99 8.41 -24.35
CA ILE A 49 -14.96 7.16 -25.13
C ILE A 49 -15.80 6.04 -24.48
N ILE A 50 -16.01 6.17 -23.17
CA ILE A 50 -16.91 5.34 -22.36
C ILE A 50 -17.78 6.37 -21.65
N ASP A 51 -19.07 6.52 -21.99
CA ASP A 51 -20.02 7.45 -21.36
C ASP A 51 -20.31 7.09 -19.88
N VAL A 52 -19.26 6.86 -19.10
CA VAL A 52 -19.28 6.37 -17.73
C VAL A 52 -18.69 7.46 -16.84
N PRO A 53 -19.49 8.05 -15.95
CA PRO A 53 -19.08 9.23 -15.18
C PRO A 53 -17.90 9.00 -14.22
N TYR A 54 -17.58 7.73 -13.93
CA TYR A 54 -16.47 7.34 -13.05
C TYR A 54 -15.09 7.50 -13.71
N PHE A 55 -14.99 7.46 -15.03
CA PHE A 55 -13.71 7.58 -15.75
C PHE A 55 -13.35 9.02 -16.14
N THR A 56 -14.05 10.01 -15.59
CA THR A 56 -13.75 11.41 -15.87
C THR A 56 -12.49 11.87 -15.15
N PHE A 57 -11.66 12.67 -15.82
CA PHE A 57 -10.43 13.23 -15.25
C PHE A 57 -10.63 13.86 -13.85
N GLY A 58 -11.75 14.56 -13.64
CA GLY A 58 -12.07 15.22 -12.38
C GLY A 58 -12.22 14.27 -11.19
N ARG A 59 -12.64 13.02 -11.41
CA ARG A 59 -12.78 12.00 -10.35
C ARG A 59 -11.55 11.10 -10.24
N LEU A 60 -10.92 10.79 -11.37
CA LEU A 60 -9.73 9.94 -11.40
C LEU A 60 -8.46 10.63 -10.84
N ARG A 61 -8.40 11.97 -10.86
CA ARG A 61 -7.26 12.69 -10.26
C ARG A 61 -7.21 12.49 -8.73
N PRO A 62 -8.28 12.75 -7.95
CA PRO A 62 -8.31 12.40 -6.53
C PRO A 62 -7.95 10.93 -6.25
N LEU A 63 -8.46 10.01 -7.08
CA LEU A 63 -8.14 8.59 -7.01
C LEU A 63 -6.63 8.33 -7.17
N HIS A 64 -6.02 8.86 -8.24
CA HIS A 64 -4.59 8.75 -8.50
C HIS A 64 -3.75 9.28 -7.33
N THR A 65 -4.05 10.50 -6.85
CA THR A 65 -3.28 11.12 -5.78
C THR A 65 -3.40 10.35 -4.47
N ASN A 66 -4.60 9.87 -4.10
CA ASN A 66 -4.78 9.06 -2.90
C ASN A 66 -4.06 7.70 -3.03
N ALA A 67 -4.14 7.06 -4.19
CA ALA A 67 -3.44 5.80 -4.45
C ALA A 67 -1.91 5.97 -4.38
N VAL A 68 -1.34 7.02 -4.97
CA VAL A 68 0.12 7.21 -4.94
C VAL A 68 0.61 7.66 -3.56
N ILE A 69 -0.09 8.58 -2.90
CA ILE A 69 0.37 9.12 -1.61
C ILE A 69 0.09 8.14 -0.47
N PHE A 70 -1.16 7.72 -0.29
CA PHE A 70 -1.54 6.92 0.87
C PHE A 70 -1.38 5.42 0.60
N ALA A 71 -1.78 4.93 -0.57
CA ALA A 71 -1.68 3.50 -0.83
C ALA A 71 -0.23 3.06 -1.06
N PHE A 72 0.47 3.66 -2.02
CA PHE A 72 1.88 3.40 -2.27
C PHE A 72 2.77 3.99 -1.17
N GLY A 73 2.76 5.31 -0.97
CA GLY A 73 3.64 5.99 -0.01
C GLY A 73 3.38 5.55 1.44
N GLY A 74 2.11 5.46 1.85
CA GLY A 74 1.75 4.99 3.19
C GLY A 74 2.18 3.55 3.44
N SER A 75 1.94 2.63 2.49
CA SER A 75 2.41 1.23 2.64
C SER A 75 3.94 1.13 2.71
N ALA A 76 4.65 1.97 1.94
CA ALA A 76 6.11 2.05 1.99
C ALA A 76 6.59 2.51 3.37
N LEU A 77 5.94 3.52 3.94
CA LEU A 77 6.25 4.02 5.28
C LEU A 77 5.95 2.97 6.37
N PHE A 78 4.84 2.23 6.26
CA PHE A 78 4.55 1.13 7.21
C PHE A 78 5.58 0.01 7.12
N ALA A 79 5.93 -0.45 5.91
CA ALA A 79 6.95 -1.48 5.72
C ALA A 79 8.31 -1.05 6.28
N THR A 80 8.76 0.16 5.93
CA THR A 80 10.08 0.68 6.33
C THR A 80 10.13 0.96 7.82
N SER A 81 9.14 1.61 8.41
CA SER A 81 9.11 1.89 9.85
C SER A 81 9.10 0.61 10.69
N TYR A 82 8.25 -0.37 10.36
CA TYR A 82 8.22 -1.65 11.09
C TYR A 82 9.50 -2.47 10.90
N TYR A 83 10.17 -2.36 9.76
CA TYR A 83 11.48 -3.00 9.58
C TYR A 83 12.57 -2.28 10.38
N VAL A 84 12.67 -0.97 10.24
CA VAL A 84 13.74 -0.15 10.83
C VAL A 84 13.67 -0.17 12.35
N VAL A 85 12.50 0.09 12.95
CA VAL A 85 12.35 0.18 14.42
C VAL A 85 12.78 -1.12 15.12
N GLN A 86 12.46 -2.27 14.51
CA GLN A 86 12.85 -3.57 15.04
C GLN A 86 14.37 -3.73 15.03
N ARG A 87 15.03 -3.32 13.94
CA ARG A 87 16.47 -3.49 13.75
C ARG A 87 17.30 -2.47 14.53
N THR A 88 16.83 -1.23 14.64
CA THR A 88 17.56 -0.17 15.35
C THR A 88 17.48 -0.32 16.86
N CYS A 89 16.35 -0.80 17.38
CA CYS A 89 16.17 -1.01 18.81
C CYS A 89 16.48 -2.45 19.24
N HIS A 90 16.78 -3.35 18.30
CA HIS A 90 17.04 -4.77 18.54
C HIS A 90 15.94 -5.48 19.33
N VAL A 91 14.68 -5.06 19.15
CA VAL A 91 13.51 -5.63 19.82
C VAL A 91 12.44 -5.98 18.80
N ARG A 92 11.68 -7.05 19.09
CA ARG A 92 10.51 -7.42 18.29
C ARG A 92 9.41 -6.36 18.43
N LEU A 93 8.58 -6.25 17.39
CA LEU A 93 7.41 -5.39 17.40
C LEU A 93 6.49 -5.67 18.60
N PHE A 94 5.97 -4.60 19.24
CA PHE A 94 5.25 -4.68 20.51
C PHE A 94 4.05 -5.64 20.51
N SER A 95 3.27 -5.68 19.42
CA SER A 95 2.12 -6.59 19.31
C SER A 95 1.88 -7.01 17.87
N ASP A 96 1.97 -8.31 17.62
CA ASP A 96 1.72 -8.91 16.29
C ASP A 96 0.26 -8.73 15.85
N LYS A 97 -0.70 -8.76 16.79
CA LYS A 97 -2.12 -8.54 16.51
C LYS A 97 -2.39 -7.10 16.11
N LEU A 98 -1.76 -6.14 16.81
CA LEU A 98 -1.92 -4.72 16.51
C LEU A 98 -1.31 -4.37 15.13
N ALA A 99 -0.17 -4.96 14.81
CA ALA A 99 0.45 -4.81 13.49
C ALA A 99 -0.35 -5.47 12.37
N GLY A 100 -1.02 -6.59 12.65
CA GLY A 100 -2.01 -7.16 11.74
C GLY A 100 -3.23 -6.26 11.54
N PHE A 101 -3.71 -5.60 12.60
CA PHE A 101 -4.80 -4.64 12.54
C PHE A 101 -4.44 -3.41 11.70
N THR A 102 -3.24 -2.83 11.88
CA THR A 102 -2.82 -1.69 11.05
C THR A 102 -2.69 -2.08 9.59
N PHE A 103 -2.23 -3.30 9.27
CA PHE A 103 -2.23 -3.80 7.90
C PHE A 103 -3.63 -3.86 7.30
N TRP A 104 -4.53 -4.65 7.88
CA TRP A 104 -5.88 -4.81 7.32
C TRP A 104 -6.71 -3.52 7.37
N GLY A 105 -6.54 -2.71 8.40
CA GLY A 105 -7.15 -1.39 8.52
C GLY A 105 -6.68 -0.45 7.39
N TRP A 106 -5.38 -0.39 7.13
CA TRP A 106 -4.83 0.43 6.05
C TRP A 106 -5.31 -0.03 4.67
N GLN A 107 -5.30 -1.34 4.41
CA GLN A 107 -5.82 -1.90 3.17
C GLN A 107 -7.30 -1.56 2.97
N THR A 108 -8.11 -1.61 4.03
CA THR A 108 -9.54 -1.25 3.97
C THR A 108 -9.72 0.23 3.66
N VAL A 109 -8.96 1.12 4.31
CA VAL A 109 -9.00 2.57 4.04
C VAL A 109 -8.66 2.87 2.58
N ILE A 110 -7.63 2.22 2.04
CA ILE A 110 -7.26 2.41 0.63
C ILE A 110 -8.37 1.95 -0.30
N VAL A 111 -8.95 0.76 -0.07
CA VAL A 111 -10.02 0.22 -0.93
C VAL A 111 -11.28 1.09 -0.88
N LEU A 112 -11.56 1.75 0.25
CA LEU A 112 -12.69 2.69 0.36
C LEU A 112 -12.41 4.06 -0.26
N ALA A 113 -11.13 4.45 -0.34
CA ALA A 113 -10.71 5.69 -0.96
C ALA A 113 -10.54 5.56 -2.50
N ALA A 114 -10.47 4.32 -2.99
CA ALA A 114 -10.29 3.98 -4.39
C ALA A 114 -11.64 3.73 -5.10
#